data_AF-A0A5C3QRQ1-F1
#
_entry.id   AF-A0A5C3QRQ1-F1
#
_cell.length_a   1.000
_cell.length_b   1.000
_cell.length_c   1.000
_cell.angle_alpha   90.00
_cell.angle_beta   90.00
_cell.angle_gamma   90.00
#
_symmetry.space_group_name_H-M   'P 1'
#
loop_
_entity.id
_entity.type
_entity.pdbx_description
1 polymer ?
#
loop_
_entity_poly.entity_id
_entity_poly.type
_entity_poly.pdbx_seq_one_letter_code
_entity_poly.pdbx_strand_id
1 'polypeptide(L)'
;MITFYDIPGTLPGKSVTPNTRRGIPFRTECVEAPDIKALYKTLGITPKSTYLAGVTPHYCLPIIVDDQTGTTAAVSDSWDIAVYLDEAYPDAPRLFPKGTRALQASFEQLWMETFAQGAAPLLIPRMPALLSPPSAEHFIRAVSTRFAKEIGKFEPQGEARVQYLKDWEKKLGKS
;
A
#
# COMPACT_ATOMS: atom_id res chain seq x y z
N MET A 1 18.82 5.39 12.27
CA MET A 1 17.90 4.27 12.56
C MET A 1 16.74 4.39 11.60
N ILE A 2 16.23 3.30 11.03
CA ILE A 2 15.07 3.40 10.13
C ILE A 2 13.80 3.69 10.91
N THR A 3 13.06 4.70 10.47
CA THR A 3 11.69 5.00 10.89
C THR A 3 10.74 4.51 9.81
N PHE A 4 9.83 3.59 10.16
CA PHE A 4 8.83 3.04 9.26
C PHE A 4 7.46 3.63 9.61
N TYR A 5 6.89 4.42 8.70
CA TYR A 5 5.58 5.03 8.89
C TYR A 5 4.48 4.09 8.40
N ASP A 6 3.52 3.77 9.27
CA ASP A 6 2.39 2.86 9.00
C ASP A 6 1.06 3.40 9.54
N ILE A 7 -0.07 2.86 9.08
CA ILE A 7 -1.40 3.19 9.57
C ILE A 7 -1.70 2.36 10.82
N PRO A 8 -2.20 2.95 11.92
CA PRO A 8 -2.58 2.19 13.10
C PRO A 8 -3.74 1.23 12.79
N GLY A 9 -3.47 -0.08 12.89
CA GLY A 9 -4.49 -1.12 12.82
C GLY A 9 -5.14 -1.43 14.17
N THR A 10 -6.35 -2.00 14.13
CA THR A 10 -7.07 -2.49 15.32
C THR A 10 -6.65 -3.91 15.75
N LEU A 11 -5.89 -4.63 14.91
CA LEU A 11 -5.42 -5.98 15.18
C LEU A 11 -4.23 -6.00 16.17
N PRO A 12 -4.12 -7.02 17.05
CA PRO A 12 -2.96 -7.18 17.94
C PRO A 12 -1.66 -7.41 17.13
N GLY A 13 -0.57 -6.70 17.48
CA GLY A 13 0.71 -6.75 16.73
C GLY A 13 0.88 -5.66 15.66
N LYS A 14 0.36 -4.46 15.95
CA LYS A 14 0.11 -3.31 15.06
C LYS A 14 1.20 -2.98 14.03
N SER A 15 1.12 -3.67 12.89
CA SER A 15 1.50 -3.22 11.56
C SER A 15 0.74 -4.08 10.57
N VAL A 16 0.06 -3.47 9.59
CA VAL A 16 -0.70 -4.20 8.56
C VAL A 16 0.14 -4.47 7.32
N THR A 17 1.44 -4.13 7.35
CA THR A 17 2.31 -4.14 6.17
C THR A 17 3.23 -5.37 6.12
N PRO A 18 3.34 -6.05 4.96
CA PRO A 18 4.07 -7.33 4.84
C PRO A 18 5.61 -7.29 4.98
N ASN A 19 6.24 -6.11 5.12
CA ASN A 19 7.66 -5.93 4.75
C ASN A 19 8.69 -6.13 5.89
N THR A 20 8.34 -6.80 6.99
CA THR A 20 9.21 -6.99 8.16
C THR A 20 10.35 -8.01 7.99
N ARG A 21 10.61 -8.52 6.78
CA ARG A 21 11.43 -9.74 6.56
C ARG A 21 12.92 -9.53 6.26
N ARG A 22 13.47 -8.32 6.38
CA ARG A 22 14.90 -8.06 6.06
C ARG A 22 15.88 -8.15 7.23
N GLY A 23 15.40 -8.26 8.47
CA GLY A 23 16.27 -8.27 9.66
C GLY A 23 16.97 -6.92 9.94
N ILE A 24 16.57 -5.86 9.24
CA ILE A 24 17.09 -4.50 9.48
C ILE A 24 16.29 -3.90 10.65
N PRO A 25 16.95 -3.40 11.70
CA PRO A 25 16.26 -2.76 12.81
C PRO A 25 15.51 -1.49 12.36
N PHE A 26 14.23 -1.41 12.69
CA PHE A 26 13.42 -0.22 12.47
C PHE A 26 12.51 0.04 13.68
N ARG A 27 12.05 1.28 13.81
CA ARG A 27 10.92 1.62 14.68
C ARG A 27 9.71 1.93 13.82
N THR A 28 8.52 1.58 14.28
CA THR A 28 7.27 1.98 13.63
C THR A 28 6.76 3.28 14.22
N GLU A 29 6.43 4.24 13.36
CA GLU A 29 5.67 5.44 13.72
C GLU A 29 4.29 5.35 13.08
N CYS A 30 3.25 5.27 13.92
CA CYS A 30 1.87 5.21 13.45
C CYS A 30 1.39 6.60 13.04
N VAL A 31 0.79 6.71 11.84
CA VAL A 31 0.25 7.95 11.31
C VAL A 31 -1.19 7.70 10.87
N GLU A 32 -2.10 8.53 11.39
CA GLU A 32 -3.50 8.47 11.02
C GLU A 32 -3.68 8.89 9.56
N ALA A 33 -4.60 8.22 8.84
CA ALA A 33 -4.89 8.49 7.43
C ALA A 33 -5.05 9.98 7.06
N PRO A 34 -5.78 10.83 7.84
CA PRO A 34 -5.87 12.27 7.54
C PRO A 34 -4.54 13.03 7.57
N ASP A 35 -3.54 12.54 8.30
CA ASP A 35 -2.28 13.25 8.54
C ASP A 35 -1.17 12.86 7.54
N ILE A 36 -1.38 11.82 6.73
CA ILE A 36 -0.39 11.32 5.75
C ILE A 36 0.03 12.44 4.79
N LYS A 37 -0.91 13.27 4.31
CA LYS A 37 -0.56 14.39 3.41
C LYS A 37 0.37 15.41 4.08
N ALA A 38 0.16 15.69 5.36
CA ALA A 38 1.03 16.60 6.12
C ALA A 38 2.42 15.98 6.31
N LEU A 39 2.49 14.66 6.56
CA LEU A 39 3.76 13.94 6.65
C LEU A 39 4.59 14.06 5.37
N TYR A 40 4.00 13.85 4.19
CA TYR A 40 4.70 14.04 2.91
C TYR A 40 5.33 15.43 2.80
N LYS A 41 4.60 16.48 3.21
CA LYS A 41 5.10 17.86 3.21
C LYS A 41 6.26 18.03 4.20
N THR A 42 6.13 17.51 5.42
CA THR A 42 7.17 17.59 6.45
C THR A 42 8.46 16.89 6.02
N LEU A 43 8.34 15.74 5.37
CA LEU A 43 9.47 14.96 4.87
C LEU A 43 10.03 15.48 3.54
N GLY A 44 9.37 16.45 2.90
CA GLY A 44 9.82 17.01 1.62
C GLY A 44 9.73 16.03 0.44
N ILE A 45 8.87 15.01 0.54
CA ILE A 45 8.70 13.98 -0.49
C ILE A 45 7.40 14.18 -1.28
N THR A 46 7.36 13.65 -2.50
CA THR A 46 6.21 13.76 -3.41
C THR A 46 5.52 12.41 -3.62
N PRO A 47 4.18 12.38 -3.74
CA PRO A 47 3.46 11.18 -4.14
C PRO A 47 3.92 10.64 -5.49
N LYS A 48 4.13 9.31 -5.56
CA LYS A 48 4.49 8.61 -6.81
C LYS A 48 3.29 8.25 -7.68
N SER A 49 2.12 8.11 -7.07
CA SER A 49 0.89 7.75 -7.78
C SER A 49 -0.15 8.86 -7.70
N THR A 50 -1.09 8.81 -8.63
CA THR A 50 -2.22 9.73 -8.73
C THR A 50 -3.51 8.93 -8.94
N TYR A 51 -4.62 9.53 -8.55
CA TYR A 51 -5.97 9.07 -8.84
C TYR A 51 -6.60 9.90 -9.96
N LEU A 52 -7.73 9.41 -10.47
CA LEU A 52 -8.54 10.08 -11.49
C LEU A 52 -7.70 10.45 -12.72
N ALA A 53 -7.05 9.45 -13.31
CA ALA A 53 -6.25 9.58 -14.53
C ALA A 53 -5.16 10.68 -14.47
N GLY A 54 -4.40 10.75 -13.37
CA GLY A 54 -3.28 11.70 -13.27
C GLY A 54 -3.53 12.94 -12.41
N VAL A 55 -4.78 13.18 -12.01
CA VAL A 55 -5.19 14.52 -11.53
C VAL A 55 -4.96 14.71 -10.04
N THR A 56 -5.31 13.74 -9.20
CA THR A 56 -5.25 13.91 -7.74
C THR A 56 -4.07 13.14 -7.16
N PRO A 57 -3.08 13.77 -6.50
CA PRO A 57 -1.97 13.07 -5.89
C PRO A 57 -2.44 12.07 -4.83
N HIS A 58 -1.90 10.85 -4.88
CA HIS A 58 -2.22 9.78 -3.93
C HIS A 58 -1.17 9.73 -2.81
N TYR A 59 -1.49 10.36 -1.70
CA TYR A 59 -0.69 10.29 -0.48
C TYR A 59 -0.95 8.96 0.22
N CYS A 60 0.08 8.12 0.36
CA CYS A 60 -0.07 6.77 0.89
C CYS A 60 1.12 6.34 1.73
N LEU A 61 0.91 5.29 2.51
CA LEU A 61 1.93 4.57 3.24
C LEU A 61 2.15 3.21 2.57
N PRO A 62 3.33 2.58 2.72
CA PRO A 62 4.41 2.94 3.64
C PRO A 62 5.32 4.09 3.18
N ILE A 63 5.95 4.74 4.16
CA ILE A 63 7.11 5.63 4.00
C ILE A 63 8.20 5.15 4.95
N ILE A 64 9.46 5.24 4.55
CA ILE A 64 10.60 5.12 5.46
C ILE A 64 11.41 6.42 5.51
N VAL A 65 12.01 6.68 6.67
CA VAL A 65 13.10 7.63 6.84
C VAL A 65 14.29 6.87 7.39
N ASP A 66 15.41 6.97 6.69
CA ASP A 66 16.64 6.28 7.04
C ASP A 66 17.78 7.26 7.27
N ASP A 67 18.25 7.32 8.52
CA ASP A 67 19.38 8.14 8.96
C ASP A 67 20.69 7.34 9.11
N GLN A 68 20.75 6.06 8.72
CA GLN A 68 21.92 5.20 8.95
C GLN A 68 22.95 5.28 7.82
N THR A 69 22.56 5.70 6.62
CA THR A 69 23.40 5.66 5.41
C THR A 69 24.28 6.90 5.23
N GLY A 70 24.48 7.70 6.28
CA GLY A 70 25.27 8.93 6.26
C GLY A 70 24.57 10.15 5.64
N THR A 71 23.43 9.97 4.99
CA THR A 71 22.51 11.04 4.57
C THR A 71 21.09 10.57 4.84
N THR A 72 20.25 11.45 5.41
CA THR A 72 18.84 11.15 5.67
C THR A 72 18.10 10.94 4.34
N ALA A 73 17.60 9.73 4.12
CA ALA A 73 16.79 9.38 2.96
C ALA A 73 15.33 9.18 3.39
N ALA A 74 14.40 9.92 2.77
CA ALA A 74 12.97 9.71 2.92
C ALA A 74 12.42 9.08 1.64
N VAL A 75 11.85 7.88 1.75
CA VAL A 75 11.41 7.08 0.60
C VAL A 75 9.95 6.65 0.80
N SER A 76 9.09 6.97 -0.17
CA SER A 76 7.70 6.49 -0.24
C SER A 76 7.55 5.51 -1.41
N ASP A 77 6.45 4.75 -1.41
CA ASP A 77 6.15 3.67 -2.34
C ASP A 77 6.87 2.36 -1.99
N SER A 78 6.11 1.26 -1.87
CA SER A 78 6.65 -0.01 -1.40
C SER A 78 7.71 -0.61 -2.32
N TRP A 79 7.61 -0.37 -3.63
CA TRP A 79 8.60 -0.85 -4.59
C TRP A 79 9.90 -0.04 -4.48
N ASP A 80 9.80 1.29 -4.42
CA ASP A 80 10.96 2.17 -4.26
C ASP A 80 11.65 1.95 -2.90
N ILE A 81 10.89 1.71 -1.84
CA ILE A 81 11.41 1.31 -0.53
C ILE A 81 12.18 -0.01 -0.65
N ALA A 82 11.63 -1.03 -1.30
CA ALA A 82 12.31 -2.31 -1.49
C ALA A 82 13.63 -2.13 -2.27
N VAL A 83 13.62 -1.32 -3.32
CA VAL A 83 14.81 -0.99 -4.13
C VAL A 83 15.86 -0.29 -3.27
N TYR A 84 15.48 0.79 -2.59
CA TYR A 84 16.37 1.56 -1.73
C TYR A 84 17.02 0.65 -0.69
N LEU A 85 16.22 -0.18 -0.02
CA LEU A 85 16.68 -1.10 1.00
C LEU A 85 17.69 -2.11 0.43
N ASP A 86 17.47 -2.65 -0.77
CA ASP A 86 18.38 -3.60 -1.42
C ASP A 86 19.72 -2.96 -1.83
N GLU A 87 19.70 -1.67 -2.18
CA GLU A 87 20.87 -0.89 -2.58
C GLU A 87 21.66 -0.36 -1.38
N ALA A 88 20.98 0.19 -0.37
CA ALA A 88 21.56 0.78 0.83
C ALA A 88 22.13 -0.24 1.83
N TYR A 89 21.57 -1.46 1.85
CA TYR A 89 21.96 -2.53 2.77
C TYR A 89 22.34 -3.80 1.98
N PRO A 90 23.52 -3.81 1.33
CA PRO A 90 23.94 -4.92 0.49
C PRO A 90 24.25 -6.21 1.27
N ASP A 91 24.54 -6.10 2.57
CA ASP A 91 24.83 -7.22 3.48
C ASP A 91 23.57 -7.91 4.02
N ALA A 92 22.40 -7.26 3.91
CA ALA A 92 21.13 -7.86 4.27
C ALA A 92 20.61 -8.78 3.14
N PRO A 93 19.72 -9.75 3.43
CA PRO A 93 19.14 -10.60 2.41
C PRO A 93 18.55 -9.80 1.23
N ARG A 94 18.87 -10.26 0.02
CA ARG A 94 18.46 -9.61 -1.23
C ARG A 94 16.97 -9.80 -1.49
N LEU A 95 16.26 -8.71 -1.75
CA LEU A 95 14.90 -8.73 -2.29
C LEU A 95 14.88 -8.97 -3.80
N PHE A 96 15.90 -8.44 -4.49
CA PHE A 96 16.05 -8.59 -5.93
C PHE A 96 17.33 -9.37 -6.25
N PRO A 97 17.26 -10.70 -6.35
CA PRO A 97 18.34 -11.49 -6.92
C PRO A 97 18.81 -10.94 -8.27
N LYS A 98 20.09 -11.13 -8.58
CA LYS A 98 20.70 -10.57 -9.79
C LYS A 98 19.90 -10.97 -11.03
N GLY A 99 19.48 -9.98 -11.81
CA GLY A 99 18.72 -10.17 -13.05
C GLY A 99 17.20 -10.35 -12.90
N THR A 100 16.65 -10.36 -11.68
CA THR A 100 15.20 -10.59 -11.49
C THR A 100 14.37 -9.32 -11.39
N ARG A 101 14.99 -8.14 -11.22
CA ARG A 101 14.28 -6.88 -10.95
C ARG A 101 13.22 -6.54 -12.01
N ALA A 102 13.56 -6.68 -13.29
CA ALA A 102 12.61 -6.43 -14.39
C ALA A 102 11.42 -7.40 -14.36
N LEU A 103 11.67 -8.70 -14.13
CA LEU A 103 10.62 -9.70 -14.04
C LEU A 103 9.70 -9.47 -12.83
N GLN A 104 10.27 -9.12 -11.67
CA GLN A 104 9.50 -8.79 -10.47
C GLN A 104 8.67 -7.52 -10.67
N ALA A 105 9.18 -6.52 -11.42
CA ALA A 105 8.43 -5.31 -11.75
C ALA A 105 7.23 -5.64 -12.66
N SER A 106 7.44 -6.46 -13.70
CA SER A 106 6.35 -6.93 -14.55
C SER A 106 5.31 -7.75 -13.77
N PHE A 107 5.77 -8.57 -12.82
CA PHE A 107 4.87 -9.31 -11.93
C PHE A 107 4.05 -8.37 -11.04
N GLU A 108 4.68 -7.34 -10.45
CA GLU A 108 4.02 -6.35 -9.59
C GLU A 108 2.93 -5.59 -10.36
N GLN A 109 3.22 -5.15 -11.59
CA GLN A 109 2.23 -4.53 -12.47
C GLN A 109 1.05 -5.47 -12.76
N LEU A 110 1.34 -6.72 -13.17
CA LEU A 110 0.30 -7.72 -13.45
C LEU A 110 -0.54 -8.02 -12.21
N TRP A 111 0.09 -8.14 -11.03
CA TRP A 111 -0.58 -8.33 -9.76
C TRP A 111 -1.53 -7.18 -9.44
N MET A 112 -1.09 -5.94 -9.64
CA MET A 112 -1.90 -4.75 -9.43
C MET A 112 -3.09 -4.69 -10.40
N GLU A 113 -2.88 -5.02 -11.67
CA GLU A 113 -3.91 -5.01 -12.71
C GLU A 113 -4.95 -6.13 -12.57
N THR A 114 -4.54 -7.31 -12.11
CA THR A 114 -5.41 -8.49 -12.07
C THR A 114 -5.94 -8.75 -10.67
N PHE A 115 -5.05 -9.06 -9.73
CA PHE A 115 -5.43 -9.47 -8.39
C PHE A 115 -5.92 -8.28 -7.56
N ALA A 116 -5.12 -7.22 -7.43
CA ALA A 116 -5.47 -6.11 -6.53
C ALA A 116 -6.75 -5.40 -6.97
N GLN A 117 -6.91 -5.10 -8.26
CA GLN A 117 -8.15 -4.54 -8.80
C GLN A 117 -9.35 -5.45 -8.60
N GLY A 118 -9.21 -6.75 -8.83
CA GLY A 118 -10.31 -7.71 -8.65
C GLY A 118 -10.68 -7.94 -7.19
N ALA A 119 -9.71 -7.88 -6.27
CA ALA A 119 -9.94 -7.99 -4.83
C ALA A 119 -10.56 -6.73 -4.23
N ALA A 120 -10.31 -5.55 -4.81
CA ALA A 120 -10.67 -4.26 -4.23
C ALA A 120 -12.17 -4.13 -3.86
N PRO A 121 -13.15 -4.50 -4.71
CA PRO A 121 -14.57 -4.43 -4.34
C PRO A 121 -14.97 -5.31 -3.16
N LEU A 122 -14.21 -6.38 -2.91
CA LEU A 122 -14.42 -7.29 -1.78
C LEU A 122 -13.74 -6.76 -0.52
N LEU A 123 -12.56 -6.15 -0.63
CA LEU A 123 -11.78 -5.70 0.53
C LEU A 123 -12.18 -4.31 1.02
N ILE A 124 -12.46 -3.36 0.11
CA ILE A 124 -12.77 -1.96 0.45
C ILE A 124 -13.87 -1.84 1.53
N PRO A 125 -15.02 -2.55 1.44
CA PRO A 125 -16.07 -2.45 2.47
C PRO A 125 -15.64 -2.89 3.87
N ARG A 126 -14.60 -3.73 3.96
CA ARG A 126 -14.11 -4.31 5.22
C ARG A 126 -13.02 -3.48 5.86
N MET A 127 -12.32 -2.64 5.09
CA MET A 127 -11.20 -1.83 5.57
C MET A 127 -11.53 -0.96 6.79
N PRO A 128 -12.69 -0.26 6.87
CA PRO A 128 -12.99 0.59 8.03
C PRO A 128 -12.97 -0.15 9.37
N ALA A 129 -13.33 -1.44 9.40
CA ALA A 129 -13.33 -2.24 10.63
C ALA A 129 -11.92 -2.56 11.14
N LEU A 130 -10.90 -2.42 10.29
CA LEU A 130 -9.50 -2.69 10.61
C LEU A 130 -8.73 -1.43 11.03
N LEU A 131 -9.35 -0.25 10.93
CA LEU A 131 -8.74 1.05 11.15
C LEU A 131 -9.19 1.67 12.47
N SER A 132 -8.39 2.58 13.01
CA SER A 132 -8.84 3.48 14.07
C SER A 132 -10.05 4.32 13.60
N PRO A 133 -10.89 4.86 14.51
CA PRO A 133 -12.05 5.66 14.12
C PRO A 133 -11.70 6.85 13.19
N PRO A 134 -10.66 7.66 13.45
CA PRO A 134 -10.29 8.76 12.55
C PRO A 134 -9.87 8.28 11.15
N SER A 135 -9.10 7.20 11.08
CA SER A 135 -8.69 6.62 9.80
C SER A 135 -9.85 5.98 9.04
N ALA A 136 -10.78 5.33 9.74
CA ALA A 136 -11.98 4.74 9.16
C ALA A 136 -12.88 5.81 8.53
N GLU A 137 -13.15 6.91 9.24
CA GLU A 137 -13.95 8.03 8.73
C GLU A 137 -13.31 8.66 7.49
N HIS A 138 -12.00 8.92 7.56
CA HIS A 138 -11.24 9.43 6.41
C HIS A 138 -11.34 8.48 5.22
N PHE A 139 -11.14 7.18 5.43
CA PHE A 139 -11.19 6.17 4.38
C PHE A 139 -12.57 6.10 3.71
N ILE A 140 -13.64 6.05 4.51
CA ILE A 140 -15.03 6.02 4.00
C ILE A 140 -15.29 7.24 3.13
N ARG A 141 -14.91 8.44 3.60
CA ARG A 141 -15.07 9.68 2.85
C ARG A 141 -14.26 9.65 1.54
N ALA A 142 -12.97 9.33 1.62
CA ALA A 142 -12.07 9.32 0.47
C ALA A 142 -12.54 8.35 -0.62
N VAL A 143 -12.92 7.12 -0.25
CA VAL A 143 -13.44 6.11 -1.17
C VAL A 143 -14.78 6.56 -1.76
N SER A 144 -15.70 7.04 -0.93
CA SER A 144 -17.05 7.41 -1.40
C SER A 144 -17.00 8.59 -2.36
N THR A 145 -16.17 9.60 -2.08
CA THR A 145 -15.93 10.72 -2.99
C THR A 145 -15.28 10.27 -4.29
N ARG A 146 -14.23 9.43 -4.21
CA ARG A 146 -13.47 9.00 -5.39
C ARG A 146 -14.32 8.23 -6.39
N PHE A 147 -15.19 7.35 -5.91
CA PHE A 147 -15.99 6.47 -6.77
C PHE A 147 -17.46 6.92 -6.91
N ALA A 148 -17.83 8.05 -6.30
CA ALA A 148 -19.21 8.53 -6.22
C ALA A 148 -20.19 7.44 -5.77
N LYS A 149 -19.78 6.61 -4.80
CA LYS A 149 -20.48 5.38 -4.42
C LYS A 149 -20.36 5.13 -2.92
N GLU A 150 -21.46 4.73 -2.28
CA GLU A 150 -21.44 4.30 -0.88
C GLU A 150 -20.57 3.06 -0.69
N ILE A 151 -19.73 3.07 0.34
CA ILE A 151 -18.77 1.98 0.60
C ILE A 151 -19.45 0.60 0.74
N GLY A 152 -20.63 0.54 1.38
CA GLY A 152 -21.40 -0.70 1.55
C GLY A 152 -22.01 -1.26 0.26
N LYS A 153 -21.97 -0.51 -0.85
CA LYS A 153 -22.47 -0.93 -2.16
C LYS A 153 -21.35 -1.41 -3.09
N PHE A 154 -20.09 -1.38 -2.66
CA PHE A 154 -18.96 -1.77 -3.52
C PHE A 154 -18.97 -3.25 -3.87
N GLU A 155 -19.14 -4.12 -2.88
CA GLU A 155 -19.12 -5.56 -3.09
C GLU A 155 -20.38 -6.00 -3.87
N PRO A 156 -20.23 -6.65 -5.04
CA PRO A 156 -21.34 -7.28 -5.73
C PRO A 156 -22.03 -8.30 -4.82
N GLN A 157 -23.35 -8.44 -4.93
CA GLN A 157 -24.16 -9.33 -4.08
C GLN A 157 -24.87 -10.41 -4.91
N GLY A 158 -25.26 -11.51 -4.25
CA GLY A 158 -26.04 -12.59 -4.88
C GLY A 158 -25.40 -13.15 -6.15
N GLU A 159 -26.19 -13.32 -7.20
CA GLU A 159 -25.74 -13.82 -8.51
C GLU A 159 -24.65 -12.95 -9.14
N ALA A 160 -24.74 -11.62 -8.98
CA ALA A 160 -23.72 -10.71 -9.49
C ALA A 160 -22.35 -10.95 -8.82
N ARG A 161 -22.33 -11.35 -7.53
CA ARG A 161 -21.10 -11.77 -6.84
C ARG A 161 -20.52 -13.04 -7.41
N VAL A 162 -21.37 -14.04 -7.66
CA VAL A 162 -20.95 -15.32 -8.24
C VAL A 162 -20.34 -15.09 -9.63
N GLN A 163 -21.01 -14.30 -10.47
CA GLN A 163 -20.51 -13.98 -11.80
C GLN A 163 -19.20 -13.19 -11.73
N TYR A 164 -19.12 -12.17 -10.88
CA TYR A 164 -17.90 -11.38 -10.68
C TYR A 164 -16.70 -12.25 -10.28
N LEU A 165 -16.88 -13.20 -9.35
CA LEU A 165 -15.82 -14.09 -8.91
C LEU A 165 -15.35 -15.01 -10.04
N LYS A 166 -16.28 -15.57 -10.84
CA LYS A 166 -15.93 -16.39 -12.02
C LYS A 166 -15.12 -15.60 -13.04
N ASP A 167 -15.51 -14.36 -13.30
CA ASP A 167 -14.79 -13.50 -14.25
C ASP A 167 -13.42 -13.09 -13.70
N TRP A 168 -13.30 -12.88 -12.38
CA TRP A 168 -12.03 -12.64 -11.75
C TRP A 168 -11.11 -13.88 -11.78
N GLU A 169 -11.63 -15.09 -11.56
CA GLU A 169 -10.88 -16.34 -11.69
C GLU A 169 -10.29 -16.53 -13.10
N LYS A 170 -11.08 -16.25 -14.14
CA LYS A 170 -10.61 -16.25 -15.53
C LYS A 170 -9.48 -15.25 -15.75
N LYS A 171 -9.59 -14.04 -15.21
CA LYS A 171 -8.52 -13.01 -15.29
C LYS A 171 -7.24 -13.45 -14.57
N LEU A 172 -7.36 -14.28 -13.54
CA LEU A 172 -6.23 -14.89 -12.83
C LEU A 172 -5.66 -16.13 -13.55
N GLY A 173 -6.15 -16.46 -14.74
CA GLY A 173 -5.69 -17.60 -15.53
C GLY A 173 -6.18 -18.95 -15.04
N LYS A 174 -7.21 -19.00 -14.18
CA LYS A 174 -7.87 -20.26 -13.81
C LYS A 174 -8.85 -20.67 -14.90
N SER A 175 -8.64 -21.87 -15.45
CA SER A 175 -9.51 -22.55 -16.42
C SER A 175 -10.64 -23.31 -15.75
#